data_AF-A0A7W0XD70-F1
#
_entry.id   AF-A0A7W0XD70-F1
#
_cell.length_a   1.000
_cell.length_b   1.000
_cell.length_c   1.000
_cell.angle_alpha   90.00
_cell.angle_beta   90.00
_cell.angle_gamma   90.00
#
_symmetry.space_group_name_H-M   'P 1'
#
loop_
_entity.id
_entity.type
_entity.pdbx_description
1 polymer ?
#
loop_
_entity_poly.entity_id
_entity_poly.type
_entity_poly.pdbx_seq_one_letter_code
_entity_poly.pdbx_strand_id
1 'polypeptide(L)' 'MNTEKNCPRCGEGRLQTWSDLNDDEHEVVRRLPQAHYYDTEERQAMHSWCTRCWYESTWNEAQA' A
#
# COMPACT_ATOMS: atom_id res chain seq x y z
N MET A 1 -5.41 2.94 20.59
CA MET A 1 -4.43 1.84 20.48
C MET A 1 -4.07 1.73 19.01
N ASN A 2 -2.92 2.29 18.62
CA ASN A 2 -2.43 2.22 17.24
C ASN A 2 -1.94 0.79 17.02
N THR A 3 -2.76 -0.06 16.41
CA THR A 3 -2.27 -1.30 15.82
C THR A 3 -1.32 -0.89 14.71
N GLU A 4 -0.03 -0.97 15.04
CA GLU A 4 1.06 -0.88 14.10
C GLU A 4 0.69 -1.80 12.93
N LYS A 5 0.35 -1.19 11.78
CA LYS A 5 -0.18 -1.87 10.59
C LYS A 5 0.91 -2.72 9.95
N ASN A 6 1.30 -3.77 10.64
CA ASN A 6 2.18 -4.77 10.09
C ASN A 6 1.50 -5.34 8.86
N CYS A 7 2.28 -5.52 7.80
CA CYS A 7 1.79 -6.03 6.55
C CYS A 7 1.21 -7.43 6.79
N PRO A 8 -0.07 -7.67 6.48
CA PRO A 8 -0.71 -8.97 6.73
C PRO A 8 -0.08 -10.07 5.86
N ARG A 9 0.63 -9.71 4.79
CA ARG A 9 1.27 -10.65 3.87
C ARG A 9 2.63 -11.15 4.36
N CYS A 10 3.49 -10.26 4.87
CA CYS A 10 4.86 -10.62 5.26
C CYS A 10 5.11 -10.56 6.77
N GLY A 11 4.26 -9.92 7.57
CA GLY A 11 4.41 -9.78 9.02
C GLY A 11 5.55 -8.87 9.50
N GLU A 12 6.53 -8.57 8.65
CA GLU A 12 7.77 -7.85 9.00
C GLU A 12 7.88 -6.42 8.43
N GLY A 13 6.96 -6.01 7.57
CA GLY A 13 6.88 -4.67 7.01
C GLY A 13 5.71 -3.89 7.57
N ARG A 14 5.70 -2.56 7.42
CA ARG A 14 4.52 -1.74 7.71
C ARG A 14 3.84 -1.32 6.41
N LEU A 15 2.53 -1.10 6.47
CA LEU A 15 1.78 -0.46 5.39
C LEU A 15 2.02 1.05 5.43
N GLN A 16 2.54 1.59 4.33
CA GLN A 16 2.85 3.00 4.11
C GLN A 16 1.84 3.60 3.12
N THR A 17 1.40 4.83 3.37
CA THR A 17 0.52 5.55 2.44
C THR A 17 1.33 6.14 1.29
N TRP A 18 0.69 6.64 0.24
CA TRP A 18 1.40 7.21 -0.90
C TRP A 18 2.36 8.34 -0.49
N SER A 19 1.96 9.17 0.46
CA SER A 19 2.76 10.28 0.98
C SER A 19 3.98 9.83 1.79
N ASP A 20 3.99 8.59 2.28
CA ASP A 20 5.11 8.02 3.04
C ASP A 20 6.17 7.39 2.11
N LEU A 21 5.81 7.13 0.84
CA LEU A 21 6.68 6.51 -0.15
C LEU A 21 7.59 7.53 -0.84
N ASN A 22 8.79 7.10 -1.21
CA ASN A 22 9.71 7.89 -2.03
C ASN A 22 9.45 7.70 -3.55
N ASP A 23 10.15 8.47 -4.39
CA ASP A 23 9.97 8.47 -5.84
C ASP A 23 10.23 7.08 -6.48
N ASP A 24 11.26 6.34 -6.02
CA ASP A 24 11.55 4.99 -6.51
C ASP A 24 10.41 4.02 -6.13
N GLU A 25 9.90 4.13 -4.90
CA GLU A 25 8.79 3.32 -4.42
C GLU A 25 7.48 3.65 -5.14
N HIS A 26 7.25 4.91 -5.51
CA HIS A 26 6.13 5.32 -6.37
C HIS A 26 6.18 4.66 -7.74
N GLU A 27 7.36 4.55 -8.35
CA GLU A 27 7.51 3.85 -9.62
C GLU A 27 7.14 2.37 -9.51
N VAL A 28 7.53 1.71 -8.40
CA VAL A 28 7.16 0.31 -8.16
C VAL A 28 5.65 0.19 -7.98
N VAL A 29 5.04 1.03 -7.16
CA VAL A 29 3.59 1.03 -6.91
C VAL A 29 2.80 1.24 -8.20
N ARG A 30 3.24 2.14 -9.09
CA ARG A 30 2.60 2.36 -10.40
C ARG A 30 2.61 1.13 -11.31
N ARG A 31 3.56 0.21 -11.10
CA ARG A 31 3.69 -1.04 -11.87
C ARG A 31 3.00 -2.24 -11.22
N LEU A 32 2.43 -2.08 -10.01
CA LEU A 32 1.73 -3.17 -9.33
C LEU A 32 0.44 -3.56 -10.07
N PRO A 33 0.00 -4.83 -9.97
CA PRO A 33 -1.18 -5.31 -10.68
C PRO A 33 -2.46 -4.51 -10.41
N GLN A 34 -2.58 -3.89 -9.23
CA GLN A 34 -3.74 -3.07 -8.88
C GLN A 34 -3.86 -1.79 -9.71
N ALA A 35 -2.77 -1.34 -10.35
CA ALA A 35 -2.80 -0.23 -11.30
C ALA A 35 -3.71 -0.50 -12.51
N HIS A 36 -4.03 -1.77 -12.79
CA HIS A 36 -4.97 -2.14 -13.86
C HIS A 36 -6.44 -2.05 -13.42
N TYR A 37 -6.70 -2.03 -12.11
CA TYR A 37 -8.05 -2.08 -11.55
C TYR A 37 -8.50 -0.74 -10.97
N TYR A 38 -7.55 0.09 -10.54
CA TYR A 38 -7.81 1.35 -9.85
C TYR A 38 -7.01 2.48 -10.47
N ASP A 39 -7.64 3.66 -10.57
CA ASP A 39 -6.98 4.87 -11.03
C ASP A 39 -5.91 5.34 -10.05
N THR A 40 -4.91 6.05 -10.58
CA THR A 40 -3.77 6.51 -9.78
C THR A 40 -4.22 7.39 -8.61
N GLU A 41 -5.15 8.33 -8.82
CA GLU A 41 -5.65 9.20 -7.75
C GLU A 41 -6.39 8.44 -6.64
N GLU A 42 -7.22 7.45 -7.01
CA GLU A 42 -7.93 6.61 -6.04
C GLU A 42 -6.94 5.83 -5.17
N ARG A 43 -5.95 5.22 -5.81
CA ARG A 43 -4.88 4.47 -5.13
C ARG A 43 -4.12 5.38 -4.17
N GLN A 44 -3.73 6.57 -4.61
CA GLN A 44 -2.99 7.52 -3.78
C GLN A 44 -3.76 7.95 -2.53
N ALA A 45 -5.09 8.10 -2.65
CA ALA A 45 -5.94 8.54 -1.55
C ALA A 45 -6.31 7.41 -0.57
N MET A 46 -6.50 6.19 -1.07
CA MET A 46 -7.12 5.12 -0.28
C MET A 46 -6.19 3.92 -0.02
N HIS A 47 -5.17 3.69 -0.83
CA HIS A 47 -4.39 2.46 -0.73
C HIS A 47 -3.18 2.63 0.18
N SER A 48 -2.65 1.51 0.66
CA SER A 48 -1.41 1.48 1.42
C SER A 48 -0.55 0.30 0.99
N TRP A 49 0.77 0.49 1.00
CA TRP A 49 1.73 -0.45 0.43
C TRP A 49 2.76 -0.89 1.45
N CYS A 50 3.10 -2.16 1.42
CA CYS A 50 4.29 -2.65 2.10
C CYS A 50 5.50 -2.50 1.20
N THR A 51 6.51 -1.75 1.62
CA THR A 51 7.74 -1.56 0.83
C THR A 51 8.71 -2.74 0.88
N ARG A 52 8.41 -3.78 1.67
CA ARG A 52 9.20 -5.03 1.70
C ARG A 52 8.69 -6.10 0.73
N CYS A 53 7.38 -6.27 0.64
CA CYS A 53 6.77 -7.33 -0.16
C CYS A 53 5.81 -6.82 -1.24
N TRP A 54 5.66 -5.50 -1.34
CA TRP A 54 4.79 -4.80 -2.29
C TRP A 54 3.33 -5.25 -2.25
N TYR A 55 2.88 -5.74 -1.10
CA TYR A 55 1.46 -5.94 -0.84
C TYR A 55 0.76 -4.60 -0.82
N GLU A 56 -0.30 -4.49 -1.59
CA GLU A 56 -1.18 -3.33 -1.67
C GLU A 56 -2.46 -3.68 -0.94
N SER A 57 -2.73 -2.96 0.14
CA SER A 57 -4.00 -3.02 0.86
C SER A 57 -4.90 -1.92 0.31
N THR A 58 -6.06 -2.31 -0.19
CA THR A 58 -7.16 -1.37 -0.44
C THR A 58 -7.80 -1.10 0.91
N TRP A 59 -8.13 0.17 1.24
CA TRP A 59 -8.68 0.56 2.56
C TRP A 59 -9.82 -0.34 3.06
N ASN A 60 -10.55 -0.97 2.13
CA ASN A 60 -11.62 -1.92 2.40
C ASN A 60 -11.21 -3.18 3.18
N GLU A 61 -9.94 -3.58 3.15
CA GLU A 61 -9.45 -4.77 3.87
C GLU A 61 -8.97 -4.47 5.29
N ALA A 62 -8.75 -3.20 5.66
CA ALA A 62 -8.18 -2.83 6.96
C ALA A 62 -9.22 -2.67 8.09
N GLN A 63 -10.51 -2.89 7.81
CA GLN A 63 -11.62 -2.73 8.77
C GLN A 63 -12.42 -4.00 9.08
N ALA A 64 -12.02 -5.16 8.54
CA ALA A 64 -12.71 -6.44 8.77
C ALA A 64 -12.06 -7.27 9.89
#